data_AF-A0A961LBB7-F1
#
_entry.id   AF-A0A961LBB7-F1
#
_cell.length_a   1.000
_cell.length_b   1.000
_cell.length_c   1.000
_cell.angle_alpha   90.00
_cell.angle_beta   90.00
_cell.angle_gamma   90.00
#
_symmetry.space_group_name_H-M   'P 1'
#
loop_
_entity.id
_entity.type
_entity.pdbx_description
1 polymer ?
#
loop_
_entity_poly.entity_id
_entity_poly.type
_entity_poly.pdbx_seq_one_letter_code
_entity_poly.pdbx_strand_id
1 'polypeptide(L)'
;IKLPKRIPYHIAMELLLTGRWMDAVEAHRWGLVNEILPPERLMDRARELARLIASGPPLVMAAIKEVVRDAEDSKFQDSLNRITRRQLATVDTLYGSEDMLEGFRAFAEKRDPVWKGR
;
A
#
# COMPACT_ATOMS: atom_id res chain seq x y z
N ILE A 1 -15.75 0.42 9.23
CA ILE A 1 -15.09 1.43 10.10
C ILE A 1 -13.59 1.20 10.02
N LYS A 2 -12.77 2.22 9.70
CA LYS A 2 -11.33 2.04 9.39
C LYS A 2 -10.40 2.21 10.60
N LEU A 3 -10.70 3.12 11.53
CA LEU A 3 -9.77 3.50 12.60
C LEU A 3 -9.29 2.31 13.47
N PRO A 4 -10.16 1.37 13.93
CA PRO A 4 -9.71 0.20 14.70
C PRO A 4 -8.86 -0.79 13.91
N LYS A 5 -8.84 -0.70 12.57
CA LYS A 5 -7.94 -1.48 11.70
C LYS A 5 -6.57 -0.79 11.50
N ARG A 6 -6.39 0.44 11.99
CA ARG A 6 -5.21 1.28 11.74
C ARG A 6 -4.40 1.60 13.01
N ILE A 7 -5.06 1.67 14.16
CA ILE A 7 -4.43 1.91 15.47
C ILE A 7 -4.95 0.90 16.51
N PRO A 8 -4.33 0.76 17.70
CA PRO A 8 -4.80 -0.18 18.71
C PRO A 8 -6.27 0.01 19.07
N TYR A 9 -6.97 -1.12 19.23
CA TYR A 9 -8.43 -1.15 19.39
C TYR A 9 -8.94 -0.20 20.49
N HIS A 10 -8.34 -0.22 21.67
CA HIS A 10 -8.79 0.61 22.79
C HIS A 10 -8.63 2.11 22.53
N ILE A 11 -7.54 2.52 21.87
CA ILE A 11 -7.31 3.91 21.48
C ILE A 11 -8.35 4.35 20.44
N ALA A 12 -8.62 3.49 19.44
CA ALA A 12 -9.66 3.76 18.46
C ALA A 12 -11.04 3.91 19.09
N MET A 13 -11.41 3.02 20.01
CA MET A 13 -12.71 3.07 20.68
C MET A 13 -12.86 4.29 21.57
N GLU A 14 -11.81 4.71 22.28
CA GLU A 14 -11.81 5.95 23.05
C GLU A 14 -12.14 7.16 22.16
N LEU A 15 -11.46 7.31 21.02
CA LEU A 15 -11.72 8.42 20.08
C LEU A 15 -13.13 8.38 19.50
N LEU A 16 -13.59 7.19 19.11
CA LEU A 16 -14.92 7.01 18.53
C LEU A 16 -16.05 7.31 19.52
N LEU A 17 -15.86 6.98 20.80
CA LEU A 17 -16.88 7.17 21.84
C LEU A 17 -16.85 8.59 22.46
N THR A 18 -15.66 9.18 22.59
CA THR A 18 -15.50 10.51 23.23
C THR A 18 -15.56 11.66 22.23
N GLY A 19 -15.24 11.41 20.96
CA GLY A 19 -15.13 12.46 19.94
C GLY A 19 -14.01 13.47 20.20
N ARG A 20 -13.06 13.16 21.09
CA ARG A 20 -11.95 14.07 21.40
C ARG A 20 -11.03 14.27 20.18
N TRP A 21 -10.32 15.38 20.19
CA TRP A 21 -9.26 15.62 19.22
C TRP A 21 -8.01 14.78 19.53
N MET A 22 -7.31 14.39 18.47
CA MET A 22 -6.00 13.75 18.50
C MET A 22 -5.02 14.67 17.77
N ASP A 23 -3.87 14.94 18.39
CA ASP A 23 -2.81 15.73 17.77
C ASP A 23 -1.87 14.87 16.90
N ALA A 24 -0.98 15.52 16.15
CA ALA A 24 -0.05 14.83 15.24
C ALA A 24 0.95 13.91 15.97
N VAL A 25 1.37 14.29 17.18
CA VAL A 25 2.36 13.53 17.97
C VAL A 25 1.76 12.22 18.46
N GLU A 26 0.52 12.28 18.96
CA GLU A 26 -0.26 11.11 19.33
C GLU A 26 -0.57 10.25 18.10
N ALA A 27 -1.01 10.85 16.99
CA ALA A 27 -1.29 10.13 15.75
C ALA A 27 -0.06 9.35 15.25
N HIS A 28 1.12 9.95 15.33
CA HIS A 28 2.37 9.30 14.95
C HIS A 28 2.74 8.16 15.92
N ARG A 29 2.59 8.39 17.24
CA ARG A 29 2.85 7.36 18.26
C ARG A 29 2.06 6.08 18.01
N TRP A 30 0.81 6.20 17.57
CA TRP A 30 -0.06 5.05 17.32
C TRP A 30 0.01 4.51 15.89
N GLY A 31 0.85 5.09 15.02
CA GLY A 31 0.99 4.66 13.63
C GLY A 31 -0.17 5.08 12.72
N LEU A 32 -0.98 6.06 13.13
CA LEU A 32 -2.01 6.66 12.26
C LEU A 32 -1.36 7.50 11.14
N VAL A 33 -0.23 8.13 11.44
CA VAL A 33 0.63 8.82 10.48
C VAL A 33 2.07 8.31 10.58
N ASN A 34 2.78 8.28 9.46
CA ASN A 34 4.13 7.72 9.40
C ASN A 34 5.24 8.72 9.74
N GLU A 35 5.03 10.02 9.47
CA GLU A 35 6.04 11.07 9.63
C GLU A 35 5.38 12.37 10.12
N ILE A 36 6.08 13.14 10.96
CA ILE A 36 5.73 14.52 11.33
C ILE A 36 6.82 15.45 10.81
N LEU A 37 6.43 16.51 10.11
CA LEU A 37 7.36 17.42 9.45
C LEU A 37 6.95 18.88 9.70
N PRO A 38 7.90 19.82 9.64
CA PRO A 38 7.59 21.24 9.47
C PRO A 38 6.72 21.45 8.21
N PRO A 39 5.72 22.35 8.25
CA PRO A 39 4.78 22.55 7.13
C PRO A 39 5.47 22.80 5.78
N GLU A 40 6.56 23.55 5.79
CA GLU A 40 7.34 23.92 4.61
C GLU A 40 8.02 22.72 3.93
N ARG A 41 8.27 21.62 4.65
CA ARG A 41 8.89 20.39 4.11
C ARG A 41 7.88 19.34 3.68
N LEU A 42 6.61 19.49 4.06
CA LEU A 42 5.57 18.47 3.87
C LEU A 42 5.43 18.06 2.41
N MET A 43 5.30 19.05 1.51
CA MET A 43 5.04 18.78 0.09
C MET A 43 6.25 18.18 -0.63
N ASP A 44 7.46 18.60 -0.25
CA ASP A 44 8.68 18.06 -0.84
C ASP A 44 8.86 16.59 -0.47
N ARG A 45 8.65 16.25 0.80
CA ARG A 45 8.73 14.87 1.28
C ARG A 45 7.62 13.99 0.68
N ALA A 46 6.39 14.51 0.58
CA ALA A 46 5.29 13.79 -0.06
C ALA A 46 5.59 13.48 -1.54
N ARG A 47 6.17 14.43 -2.28
CA ARG A 47 6.58 14.23 -3.68
C ARG A 47 7.78 13.31 -3.83
N GLU A 48 8.71 13.32 -2.90
CA GLU A 48 9.81 12.35 -2.86
C GLU A 48 9.27 10.92 -2.75
N LEU A 49 8.37 10.66 -1.80
CA LEU A 49 7.71 9.36 -1.65
C LEU A 49 6.89 8.99 -2.89
N ALA A 50 6.15 9.93 -3.46
CA ALA A 50 5.39 9.69 -4.69
C ALA A 50 6.30 9.29 -5.85
N ARG A 51 7.46 9.95 -6.01
CA ARG A 51 8.45 9.60 -7.04
C ARG A 51 9.04 8.21 -6.81
N LEU A 52 9.33 7.85 -5.56
CA LEU A 52 9.83 6.51 -5.21
C LEU A 52 8.79 5.42 -5.54
N ILE A 53 7.51 5.66 -5.25
CA ILE A 53 6.44 4.71 -5.61
C ILE A 53 6.28 4.65 -7.13
N ALA A 54 6.33 5.80 -7.81
CA ALA A 54 6.17 5.88 -9.27
C ALA A 54 7.34 5.28 -10.07
N SER A 55 8.54 5.18 -9.49
CA SER A 55 9.66 4.46 -10.11
C SER A 55 9.51 2.94 -10.04
N GLY A 56 8.58 2.44 -9.22
CA GLY A 56 8.27 1.01 -9.12
C GLY A 56 7.33 0.51 -10.24
N PRO A 57 7.15 -0.82 -10.32
CA PRO A 57 6.26 -1.43 -11.31
C PRO A 57 4.79 -1.03 -11.06
N PRO A 58 4.13 -0.32 -12.00
CA PRO A 58 2.80 0.25 -11.78
C PRO A 58 1.72 -0.83 -11.58
N LEU A 59 1.80 -1.94 -12.33
CA LEU A 59 0.86 -3.06 -12.21
C LEU A 59 0.99 -3.77 -10.85
N VAL A 60 2.19 -3.86 -10.29
CA VAL A 60 2.42 -4.42 -8.95
C VAL A 60 1.80 -3.52 -7.88
N MET A 61 1.93 -2.20 -8.01
CA MET A 61 1.31 -1.26 -7.06
C MET A 61 -0.22 -1.36 -7.08
N ALA A 62 -0.82 -1.55 -8.26
CA ALA A 62 -2.25 -1.81 -8.39
C ALA A 62 -2.64 -3.14 -7.71
N ALA A 63 -1.89 -4.21 -7.98
CA ALA A 63 -2.10 -5.54 -7.39
C ALA A 63 -2.01 -5.53 -5.86
N ILE A 64 -0.98 -4.92 -5.29
CA ILE A 64 -0.82 -4.80 -3.83
C ILE A 64 -2.04 -4.10 -3.21
N LYS A 65 -2.52 -3.01 -3.82
CA LYS A 65 -3.66 -2.25 -3.29
C LYS A 65 -4.97 -3.04 -3.34
N GLU A 66 -5.22 -3.79 -4.41
CA GLU A 66 -6.39 -4.67 -4.50
C GLU A 66 -6.31 -5.81 -3.49
N VAL A 67 -5.16 -6.51 -3.43
CA VAL A 67 -4.93 -7.63 -2.53
C VAL A 67 -5.08 -7.23 -1.06
N VAL A 68 -4.47 -6.13 -0.63
CA VAL A 68 -4.58 -5.68 0.78
C VAL A 68 -6.03 -5.34 1.13
N ARG A 69 -6.76 -4.70 0.21
CA ARG A 69 -8.18 -4.37 0.44
C ARG A 69 -9.06 -5.62 0.49
N ASP A 70 -8.77 -6.61 -0.35
CA ASP A 70 -9.48 -7.87 -0.37
C ASP A 70 -9.24 -8.70 0.90
N ALA A 71 -7.98 -8.72 1.35
CA ALA A 71 -7.56 -9.43 2.56
C ALA A 71 -8.09 -8.80 3.85
N GLU A 72 -8.48 -7.51 3.84
CA GLU A 72 -8.99 -6.81 5.04
C GLU A 72 -10.28 -7.43 5.62
N ASP A 73 -11.04 -8.19 4.83
CA ASP A 73 -12.31 -8.82 5.23
C ASP A 73 -12.39 -10.32 4.90
N SER A 74 -11.23 -10.91 4.56
CA SER A 74 -11.14 -12.30 4.11
C SER A 74 -10.32 -13.14 5.09
N LYS A 75 -10.55 -14.45 5.11
CA LYS A 75 -9.63 -15.36 5.79
C LYS A 75 -8.30 -15.38 5.04
N PHE A 76 -7.22 -15.62 5.78
CA PHE A 76 -5.87 -15.67 5.22
C PHE A 76 -5.78 -16.63 4.02
N GLN A 77 -6.27 -17.87 4.19
CA GLN A 77 -6.20 -18.88 3.13
C GLN A 77 -7.05 -18.53 1.90
N ASP A 78 -8.21 -17.91 2.10
CA ASP A 78 -9.07 -17.49 1.00
C ASP A 78 -8.41 -16.39 0.17
N SER A 79 -7.78 -15.42 0.83
CA SER A 79 -7.02 -14.36 0.18
C SER A 79 -5.86 -14.92 -0.65
N LEU A 80 -5.08 -15.84 -0.08
CA LEU A 80 -3.99 -16.51 -0.81
C LEU A 80 -4.49 -17.32 -2.01
N ASN A 81 -5.61 -18.04 -1.85
CA ASN A 81 -6.21 -18.79 -2.95
C ASN A 81 -6.63 -17.85 -4.09
N ARG A 82 -7.20 -16.68 -3.78
CA ARG A 82 -7.60 -15.69 -4.80
C ARG A 82 -6.41 -15.11 -5.55
N ILE A 83 -5.30 -14.86 -4.87
CA ILE A 83 -4.05 -14.40 -5.50
C ILE A 83 -3.49 -15.49 -6.41
N THR A 84 -3.26 -16.69 -5.87
CA THR A 84 -2.62 -17.81 -6.59
C THR A 84 -3.45 -18.32 -7.77
N ARG A 85 -4.78 -18.25 -7.67
CA ARG A 85 -5.70 -18.61 -8.75
C ARG A 85 -6.04 -17.43 -9.67
N ARG A 86 -5.36 -16.28 -9.53
CA ARG A 86 -5.55 -15.07 -10.36
C ARG A 86 -7.01 -14.59 -10.41
N GLN A 87 -7.71 -14.64 -9.28
CA GLN A 87 -9.12 -14.26 -9.16
C GLN A 87 -9.34 -12.77 -8.88
N LEU A 88 -8.26 -11.99 -8.78
CA LEU A 88 -8.30 -10.54 -8.62
C LEU A 88 -7.85 -9.89 -9.94
N ALA A 89 -8.59 -8.89 -10.42
CA ALA A 89 -8.42 -8.37 -11.77
C ALA A 89 -7.03 -7.76 -12.01
N THR A 90 -6.50 -7.04 -11.02
CA THR A 90 -5.16 -6.45 -11.12
C THR A 90 -4.05 -7.49 -10.99
N VAL A 91 -4.29 -8.57 -10.23
CA VAL A 91 -3.38 -9.72 -10.14
C VAL A 91 -3.33 -10.46 -11.46
N ASP A 92 -4.48 -10.72 -12.07
CA ASP A 92 -4.56 -11.36 -13.37
C ASP A 92 -3.86 -10.53 -14.46
N THR A 93 -4.11 -9.23 -14.49
CA THR A 93 -3.44 -8.30 -15.40
C THR A 93 -1.91 -8.33 -15.20
N LEU A 94 -1.45 -8.23 -13.94
CA LEU A 94 -0.02 -8.28 -13.62
C LEU A 94 0.63 -9.58 -14.11
N TYR A 95 0.07 -10.74 -13.78
CA TYR A 95 0.67 -12.02 -14.18
C TYR A 95 0.66 -12.27 -15.69
N GLY A 96 -0.23 -11.60 -16.44
CA GLY A 96 -0.28 -11.66 -17.91
C GLY A 96 0.55 -10.58 -18.63
N SER A 97 1.16 -9.65 -17.90
CA SER A 97 1.74 -8.43 -18.47
C SER A 97 3.13 -8.59 -19.10
N GLU A 98 3.49 -7.69 -20.02
CA GLU A 98 4.88 -7.53 -20.49
C GLU A 98 5.79 -7.13 -19.32
N ASP A 99 5.30 -6.28 -18.42
CA ASP A 99 6.03 -5.78 -17.25
C ASP A 99 6.48 -6.92 -16.32
N MET A 100 5.68 -7.97 -16.16
CA MET A 100 6.09 -9.13 -15.37
C MET A 100 7.35 -9.80 -15.95
N LEU A 101 7.38 -9.99 -17.27
CA LEU A 101 8.53 -10.58 -17.97
C LEU A 101 9.75 -9.64 -17.98
N GLU A 102 9.51 -8.33 -18.10
CA GLU A 102 10.56 -7.31 -18.01
C GLU A 102 11.19 -7.28 -16.62
N GLY A 103 10.38 -7.38 -15.55
CA GLY A 103 10.89 -7.43 -14.18
C GLY A 103 11.86 -8.60 -13.97
N PHE A 104 11.52 -9.79 -14.45
CA PHE A 104 12.42 -10.95 -14.41
C PHE A 104 13.69 -10.74 -15.23
N ARG A 105 13.57 -10.18 -16.44
CA ARG A 105 14.72 -9.93 -17.32
C ARG A 105 15.67 -8.89 -16.74
N ALA A 106 15.16 -7.73 -16.33
CA ALA A 106 15.94 -6.66 -15.74
C ALA A 106 16.69 -7.13 -14.48
N PHE A 107 16.03 -7.95 -13.65
CA PHE A 107 16.67 -8.57 -12.49
C PHE A 107 17.81 -9.52 -12.88
N ALA A 108 17.58 -10.43 -13.84
CA ALA A 108 18.60 -11.36 -14.32
C ALA A 108 19.80 -10.65 -14.97
N GLU A 109 19.53 -9.57 -15.72
CA GLU A 109 20.51 -8.74 -16.42
C GLU A 109 21.16 -7.67 -15.53
N LYS A 110 20.72 -7.51 -14.27
CA LYS A 110 21.20 -6.49 -13.31
C LYS A 110 21.13 -5.07 -13.84
N ARG A 111 20.05 -4.74 -14.56
CA ARG A 111 19.77 -3.40 -15.08
C ARG A 111 18.47 -2.87 -14.51
N ASP A 112 18.25 -1.58 -14.66
CA ASP A 112 16.97 -0.98 -14.31
C ASP A 112 15.86 -1.45 -15.27
N PRO A 113 14.67 -1.80 -14.75
CA PRO A 113 13.52 -2.21 -15.55
C PRO A 113 12.85 -1.02 -16.23
N VAL A 114 12.29 -1.25 -17.43
CA VAL A 114 11.50 -0.25 -18.15
C VAL A 114 10.02 -0.66 -18.15
N TRP A 115 9.25 -0.10 -17.22
CA TRP A 115 7.83 -0.38 -17.07
C TRP A 115 6.98 0.31 -18.14
N LYS A 116 6.08 -0.43 -18.77
CA LYS A 116 5.13 0.08 -19.78
C LYS A 116 3.68 0.09 -19.27
N GLY A 117 3.40 -0.52 -18.13
CA GLY A 117 2.06 -0.61 -17.55
C GLY A 117 1.11 -1.52 -18.32
N ARG A 118 1.63 -2.52 -19.02
CA ARG A 118 0.86 -3.48 -19.82
C ARG A 118 1.54 -4.84 -19.86
#